data_AF-A0A2W4U5B8-F1
#
_entry.id   AF-A0A2W4U5B8-F1
#
_cell.length_a   1.000
_cell.length_b   1.000
_cell.length_c   1.000
_cell.angle_alpha   90.00
_cell.angle_beta   90.00
_cell.angle_gamma   90.00
#
_symmetry.space_group_name_H-M   'P 1'
#
loop_
_entity.id
_entity.type
_entity.pdbx_description
1 polymer ?
#
loop_
_entity_poly.entity_id
_entity_poly.type
_entity_poly.pdbx_seq_one_letter_code
_entity_poly.pdbx_strand_id
1 'polypeptide(L)'
;GGLIPGTLFGLAVVLAPGDDTVSTTVGWMQQLSALGQFIGPPLVAWVATQAGGWQSTWWVTGASSLLGLMLAARLQAAWRSRTP
;
A
#
# COMPACT_ATOMS: atom_id res chain seq x y z
N GLY A 1 0.38 11.54 9.62
CA GLY A 1 0.56 10.90 8.31
C GLY A 1 -0.59 9.98 7.97
N GLY A 2 -1.79 10.52 7.74
CA GLY A 2 -2.99 9.73 7.45
C GLY A 2 -3.50 9.84 6.01
N LEU A 3 -2.83 10.61 5.16
CA LEU A 3 -3.32 10.90 3.81
C LEU A 3 -3.42 9.65 2.93
N ILE A 4 -2.41 8.77 2.99
CA ILE A 4 -2.41 7.52 2.23
C ILE A 4 -3.57 6.60 2.66
N PRO A 5 -3.69 6.20 3.93
CA PRO A 5 -4.81 5.36 4.34
C PRO A 5 -6.16 6.07 4.14
N GLY A 6 -6.29 7.36 4.47
CA GLY A 6 -7.54 8.10 4.31
C GLY A 6 -8.03 8.17 2.86
N THR A 7 -7.12 8.42 1.90
CA THR A 7 -7.46 8.41 0.48
C THR A 7 -7.82 7.01 -0.01
N LEU A 8 -7.06 5.98 0.38
CA LEU A 8 -7.35 4.59 -0.01
C LEU A 8 -8.69 4.09 0.56
N PHE A 9 -9.00 4.38 1.83
CA PHE A 9 -10.28 4.00 2.43
C PHE A 9 -11.45 4.73 1.78
N GLY A 10 -11.32 6.03 1.50
CA GLY A 10 -12.33 6.79 0.76
C GLY A 10 -12.56 6.25 -0.65
N LEU A 11 -11.47 5.94 -1.37
CA LEU A 11 -11.53 5.37 -2.71
C LEU A 11 -12.09 3.94 -2.73
N ALA A 12 -11.84 3.13 -1.71
CA ALA A 12 -12.37 1.76 -1.63
C ALA A 12 -13.91 1.72 -1.64
N VAL A 13 -14.57 2.75 -1.10
CA VAL A 13 -16.03 2.88 -1.16
C VAL A 13 -16.48 3.33 -2.54
N VAL A 14 -15.83 4.36 -3.10
CA VAL A 14 -16.22 4.96 -4.39
C VAL A 14 -15.94 4.05 -5.59
N LEU A 15 -14.88 3.25 -5.50
CA LEU A 15 -14.43 2.34 -6.58
C LEU A 15 -14.93 0.90 -6.40
N ALA A 16 -15.77 0.64 -5.38
CA ALA A 16 -16.42 -0.67 -5.27
C ALA A 16 -17.25 -0.96 -6.54
N PRO A 17 -17.17 -2.17 -7.12
CA PRO A 17 -17.91 -2.51 -8.34
C PRO A 17 -19.44 -2.38 -8.25
N GLY A 18 -19.98 -2.43 -7.03
CA GLY A 18 -21.40 -2.26 -6.71
C GLY A 18 -21.61 -2.08 -5.21
N ASP A 19 -22.78 -1.60 -4.80
CA ASP A 19 -23.08 -1.24 -3.40
C ASP A 19 -22.97 -2.43 -2.44
N ASP A 20 -23.28 -3.64 -2.90
CA ASP A 20 -23.17 -4.89 -2.15
C ASP A 20 -21.71 -5.34 -1.92
N THR A 21 -20.79 -4.88 -2.77
CA THR A 21 -19.36 -5.24 -2.71
C THR A 21 -18.50 -4.23 -1.94
N VAL A 22 -19.07 -3.14 -1.43
CA VAL A 22 -18.34 -2.14 -0.65
C VAL A 22 -17.69 -2.77 0.59
N SER A 23 -18.43 -3.61 1.32
CA SER A 23 -17.92 -4.29 2.52
C SER A 23 -16.73 -5.19 2.19
N THR A 24 -16.81 -5.94 1.08
CA THR A 24 -15.73 -6.80 0.60
C THR A 24 -14.52 -6.00 0.16
N THR A 25 -14.72 -4.90 -0.56
CA THR A 25 -13.65 -4.02 -1.05
C THR A 25 -12.89 -3.39 0.12
N VAL A 26 -13.62 -2.86 1.12
CA VAL A 26 -13.04 -2.33 2.35
C VAL A 26 -12.36 -3.44 3.17
N GLY A 27 -12.96 -4.63 3.24
CA GLY A 27 -12.38 -5.78 3.93
C GLY A 27 -11.01 -6.18 3.35
N TRP A 28 -10.90 -6.25 2.03
CA TRP A 28 -9.62 -6.49 1.35
C TRP A 28 -8.59 -5.40 1.64
N MET A 29 -9.01 -4.14 1.59
CA MET A 29 -8.14 -3.00 1.92
C MET A 29 -7.60 -3.12 3.35
N GLN A 30 -8.45 -3.48 4.32
CA GLN A 30 -8.03 -3.69 5.71
C GLN A 30 -7.09 -4.88 5.87
N GLN A 31 -7.38 -6.02 5.24
CA GLN A 31 -6.53 -7.22 5.32
C GLN A 31 -5.14 -6.95 4.77
N LEU A 32 -5.04 -6.27 3.63
CA LEU A 32 -3.74 -5.87 3.05
C LEU A 32 -3.01 -4.86 3.94
N SER A 33 -3.74 -3.92 4.56
CA SER A 33 -3.16 -2.96 5.51
C SER A 33 -2.59 -3.66 6.73
N ALA A 34 -3.36 -4.57 7.34
CA ALA A 34 -2.95 -5.35 8.49
C ALA A 34 -1.73 -6.24 8.15
N LEU A 35 -1.72 -6.85 6.96
CA LEU A 35 -0.58 -7.62 6.47
C LEU A 35 0.69 -6.78 6.39
N GLY A 36 0.61 -5.57 5.84
CA GLY A 36 1.73 -4.63 5.78
C GLY A 36 2.23 -4.22 7.17
N GLN A 37 1.31 -3.94 8.10
CA GLN A 37 1.64 -3.63 9.50
C GLN A 37 2.27 -4.81 10.24
N PHE A 38 1.89 -6.04 9.90
CA PHE A 38 2.44 -7.26 10.47
C PHE A 38 3.83 -7.59 9.90
N ILE A 39 4.00 -7.51 8.58
CA ILE A 39 5.26 -7.86 7.89
C ILE A 39 6.32 -6.75 8.01
N GLY A 40 5.89 -5.49 8.09
CA GLY A 40 6.79 -4.33 8.09
C GLY A 40 7.87 -4.39 9.17
N PRO A 41 7.53 -4.53 10.47
CA PRO A 41 8.53 -4.57 11.53
C PRO A 41 9.51 -5.76 11.41
N PRO A 42 9.06 -7.02 11.17
CA PRO A 42 9.97 -8.14 10.90
C PRO A 42 10.90 -7.90 9.71
N LEU A 43 10.40 -7.33 8.62
CA LEU A 43 11.21 -7.02 7.44
C LEU A 43 12.30 -5.98 7.75
N VAL A 44 11.93 -4.91 8.45
CA VAL A 44 12.88 -3.86 8.88
C VAL A 44 13.93 -4.42 9.83
N ALA A 45 13.52 -5.24 10.80
CA ALA A 45 14.42 -5.90 11.73
C ALA A 45 15.40 -6.82 11.00
N TRP A 46 14.92 -7.61 10.02
CA TRP A 46 15.77 -8.45 9.20
C TRP A 46 16.84 -7.63 8.44
N VAL A 47 16.45 -6.52 7.81
CA VAL A 47 17.41 -5.61 7.15
C VAL A 47 18.43 -5.03 8.14
N ALA A 48 17.98 -4.65 9.34
CA ALA A 48 18.88 -4.16 10.38
C ALA A 48 19.91 -5.21 10.83
N THR A 49 19.49 -6.47 10.97
CA THR A 49 20.39 -7.58 11.33
C THR A 49 21.45 -7.82 10.25
N GLN A 50 21.07 -7.75 8.98
CA GLN A 50 22.00 -7.92 7.86
C GLN A 50 22.97 -6.75 7.72
N ALA A 51 22.52 -5.53 7.98
CA ALA A 51 23.36 -4.32 7.91
C ALA A 51 24.28 -4.14 9.15
N GLY A 52 24.11 -4.97 10.18
CA GLY A 52 24.84 -4.83 11.46
C GLY A 52 24.40 -3.61 12.28
N GLY A 53 23.22 -3.05 12.00
CA GLY A 53 22.71 -1.85 12.67
C GLY A 53 21.48 -1.24 11.99
N TRP A 54 20.95 -0.16 12.56
CA TRP A 54 19.69 0.47 12.14
C TRP A 54 19.85 1.54 11.05
N GLN A 55 21.09 1.93 10.73
CA GLN A 55 21.42 3.07 9.86
C GLN A 55 20.88 2.91 8.44
N SER A 56 20.73 1.69 7.96
CA SER A 56 20.27 1.39 6.59
C SER A 56 18.77 1.09 6.50
N THR A 57 18.04 1.10 7.62
CA THR A 57 16.61 0.68 7.63
C THR A 57 15.69 1.65 6.88
N TRP A 58 16.09 2.92 6.72
CA TRP A 58 15.33 3.89 5.94
C TRP A 58 15.21 3.46 4.47
N TRP A 59 16.13 2.65 3.94
CA TRP A 59 16.00 2.08 2.60
C TRP A 59 14.74 1.24 2.43
N VAL A 60 14.26 0.59 3.49
CA VAL A 60 13.00 -0.18 3.45
C VAL A 60 11.82 0.75 3.20
N THR A 61 11.75 1.87 3.92
CA THR A 61 10.72 2.89 3.73
C THR A 61 10.84 3.56 2.36
N GLY A 62 12.07 3.87 1.93
CA GLY A 62 12.34 4.46 0.61
C GLY A 62 11.91 3.54 -0.53
N ALA A 63 12.32 2.27 -0.48
CA ALA A 63 11.91 1.26 -1.45
C ALA A 63 10.40 1.04 -1.47
N SER A 64 9.77 0.93 -0.30
CA SER A 64 8.30 0.81 -0.19
C SER A 64 7.57 2.00 -0.80
N SER A 65 8.09 3.22 -0.60
CA SER A 65 7.53 4.43 -1.19
C SER A 65 7.66 4.43 -2.71
N LEU A 66 8.82 4.05 -3.25
CA LEU A 66 9.04 3.93 -4.69
C LEU A 66 8.13 2.86 -5.33
N LEU A 67 7.98 1.70 -4.67
CA LEU A 67 7.06 0.65 -5.12
C LEU A 67 5.60 1.14 -5.15
N GLY A 68 5.16 1.87 -4.12
CA GLY A 68 3.84 2.48 -4.06
C GLY A 68 3.60 3.49 -5.20
N LEU A 69 4.56 4.39 -5.44
CA LEU A 69 4.50 5.36 -6.54
C LEU A 69 4.46 4.67 -7.92
N MET A 70 5.28 3.64 -8.12
CA MET A 70 5.29 2.85 -9.36
C MET A 70 3.94 2.16 -9.59
N LEU A 71 3.37 1.52 -8.56
CA LEU A 71 2.07 0.86 -8.65
C LEU A 71 0.96 1.87 -8.98
N ALA A 72 0.92 3.01 -8.29
CA ALA A 72 -0.05 4.07 -8.55
C ALA A 72 0.05 4.59 -9.99
N ALA A 73 1.28 4.83 -10.49
CA ALA A 73 1.50 5.27 -11.87
C ALA A 73 1.04 4.23 -12.90
N ARG A 74 1.31 2.94 -12.67
CA ARG A 74 0.86 1.84 -13.55
C ARG A 74 -0.67 1.70 -13.54
N LEU A 75 -1.31 1.80 -12.38
CA LEU A 75 -2.77 1.78 -12.27
C LEU A 75 -3.38 2.96 -13.02
N GLN A 76 -2.83 4.17 -12.85
CA GLN A 76 -3.30 5.36 -13.56
C GLN A 76 -3.13 5.24 -15.08
N ALA A 77 -2.01 4.69 -15.56
CA ALA A 77 -1.78 4.45 -16.98
C ALA A 77 -2.79 3.42 -17.54
N ALA A 78 -3.01 2.31 -16.82
CA ALA A 78 -4.00 1.31 -17.20
C ALA A 78 -5.42 1.87 -17.21
N TRP A 79 -5.77 2.73 -16.25
CA TRP A 79 -7.08 3.37 -16.18
C TRP A 79 -7.31 4.31 -17.38
N ARG A 80 -6.33 5.15 -17.72
CA ARG A 80 -6.38 6.02 -18.91
C ARG A 80 -6.52 5.24 -20.21
N SER A 81 -5.94 4.04 -20.30
CA SER A 81 -6.09 3.20 -21.50
C SER A 81 -7.51 2.63 -21.69
N ARG A 82 -8.35 2.63 -20.65
CA ARG A 82 -9.70 2.06 -20.67
C ARG A 82 -10.81 3.11 -20.83
N THR A 83 -10.56 4.35 -20.43
CA THR A 83 -11.47 5.49 -20.63
C THR A 83 -10.97 6.32 -21.83
N PRO A 84 -11.62 6.26 -23.00
CA PRO A 84 -11.24 7.03 -24.19
C PRO A 84 -11.37 8.55 -23.98
#